data_AF-A0A135VEK8-F1
#
_entry.id   AF-A0A135VEK8-F1
#
_cell.length_a   1.000
_cell.length_b   1.000
_cell.length_c   1.000
_cell.angle_alpha   90.00
_cell.angle_beta   90.00
_cell.angle_gamma   90.00
#
_symmetry.space_group_name_H-M   'P 1'
#
loop_
_entity.id
_entity.type
_entity.pdbx_description
1 polymer ?
#
loop_
_entity_poly.entity_id
_entity_poly.type
_entity_poly.pdbx_seq_one_letter_code
_entity_poly.pdbx_strand_id
1 'polypeptide(L)'
;MWKQDYGFPEDGEGQGSWNVPSEIKSANSHVKASYIRGVFDTEGDVSPRSSKTAYVGISQKNRTFLEETRRFLSVLDIHPGKTHVIDKKSGTLRMAISEKKSLLRFIKIIDSEHPVKRRELQRVRSLLEQET
;
A
#
# COMPACT_ATOMS: atom_id res chain seq x y z
N MET A 1 -28.67 -1.35 2.50
CA MET A 1 -28.24 -2.54 3.26
C MET A 1 -26.77 -2.87 3.02
N TRP A 2 -26.27 -2.86 1.77
CA TRP A 2 -24.86 -3.21 1.48
C TRP A 2 -23.79 -2.34 2.17
N LYS A 3 -24.01 -1.03 2.38
CA LYS A 3 -22.98 -0.16 2.99
C LYS A 3 -22.60 -0.59 4.41
N GLN A 4 -23.58 -0.98 5.22
CA GLN A 4 -23.36 -1.43 6.59
C GLN A 4 -22.64 -2.77 6.63
N ASP A 5 -23.00 -3.68 5.73
CA ASP A 5 -22.39 -5.02 5.63
C ASP A 5 -20.88 -4.96 5.34
N TYR A 6 -20.42 -3.94 4.62
CA TYR A 6 -19.00 -3.75 4.28
C TYR A 6 -18.32 -2.61 5.05
N GLY A 7 -19.01 -2.01 6.03
CA GLY A 7 -18.47 -0.92 6.84
C GLY A 7 -18.14 0.36 6.06
N PHE A 8 -18.82 0.60 4.93
CA PHE A 8 -18.76 1.89 4.25
C PHE A 8 -19.52 2.93 5.09
N PRO A 9 -18.96 4.14 5.25
CA PRO A 9 -19.66 5.19 5.97
C PRO A 9 -20.82 5.76 5.14
N GLU A 10 -21.58 6.64 5.77
CA GLU A 10 -22.64 7.40 5.12
C GLU A 10 -22.09 8.32 4.02
N ASP A 11 -22.95 8.67 3.07
CA ASP A 11 -22.56 9.56 1.98
C ASP A 11 -22.11 10.93 2.51
N GLY A 12 -20.98 11.43 2.01
CA GLY A 12 -20.40 12.70 2.45
C GLY A 12 -19.32 12.56 3.52
N GLU A 13 -19.24 11.41 4.22
CA GLU A 13 -18.07 11.06 5.02
C GLU A 13 -16.99 10.52 4.08
N GLY A 14 -16.12 11.42 3.63
CA GLY A 14 -15.08 11.09 2.64
C GLY A 14 -14.10 9.99 3.08
N GLN A 15 -13.06 9.77 2.28
CA GLN A 15 -12.07 8.69 2.45
C GLN A 15 -11.40 8.59 3.85
N GLY A 16 -11.52 9.62 4.68
CA GLY A 16 -10.99 9.65 6.04
C GLY A 16 -11.65 8.67 7.03
N SER A 17 -12.88 8.22 6.78
CA SER A 17 -13.60 7.27 7.65
C SER A 17 -13.66 5.85 7.10
N TRP A 18 -13.15 5.61 5.88
CA TRP A 18 -13.19 4.31 5.23
C TRP A 18 -12.15 3.38 5.86
N ASN A 19 -12.62 2.42 6.64
CA ASN A 19 -11.76 1.40 7.24
C ASN A 19 -11.69 0.15 6.35
N VAL A 20 -10.76 -0.74 6.70
CA VAL A 20 -10.66 -2.05 6.04
C VAL A 20 -11.85 -2.93 6.47
N PRO A 21 -12.60 -3.54 5.53
CA PRO A 21 -13.71 -4.45 5.85
C PRO A 21 -13.27 -5.64 6.71
N SER A 22 -14.16 -6.13 7.57
CA SER A 22 -13.85 -7.17 8.56
C SER A 22 -13.45 -8.50 7.90
N GLU A 23 -14.02 -8.77 6.74
CA GLU A 23 -13.82 -9.95 5.90
C GLU A 23 -12.39 -9.99 5.40
N ILE A 24 -11.83 -8.84 5.01
CA ILE A 24 -10.42 -8.74 4.57
C ILE A 24 -9.48 -8.95 5.76
N LYS A 25 -9.84 -8.46 6.96
CA LYS A 25 -9.03 -8.66 8.17
C LYS A 25 -8.87 -10.14 8.51
N SER A 26 -9.94 -10.93 8.38
CA SER A 26 -9.96 -12.38 8.67
C SER A 26 -9.56 -13.26 7.48
N ALA A 27 -9.52 -12.73 6.25
CA ALA A 27 -9.22 -13.50 5.06
C ALA A 27 -7.80 -14.09 5.02
N ASN A 28 -7.57 -15.06 4.14
CA ASN A 28 -6.25 -15.65 3.92
C ASN A 28 -5.27 -14.66 3.24
N SER A 29 -4.00 -15.05 3.16
CA SER A 29 -2.92 -14.25 2.58
C SER A 29 -3.15 -13.87 1.10
N HIS A 30 -3.80 -14.73 0.32
CA HIS A 30 -4.08 -14.46 -1.09
C HIS A 30 -5.07 -13.31 -1.26
N VAL A 31 -6.18 -13.33 -0.51
CA VAL A 31 -7.17 -12.24 -0.51
C VAL A 31 -6.54 -10.93 -0.02
N LYS A 32 -5.73 -10.99 1.06
CA LYS A 32 -5.00 -9.82 1.55
C LYS A 32 -4.04 -9.25 0.51
N ALA A 33 -3.35 -10.09 -0.25
CA ALA A 33 -2.48 -9.64 -1.33
C ALA A 33 -3.25 -8.93 -2.44
N SER A 34 -4.39 -9.49 -2.88
CA SER A 34 -5.26 -8.84 -3.88
C SER A 34 -5.84 -7.52 -3.36
N TYR A 35 -6.23 -7.46 -2.08
CA TYR A 35 -6.67 -6.22 -1.45
C TYR A 35 -5.58 -5.15 -1.47
N ILE A 36 -4.36 -5.49 -1.02
CA ILE A 36 -3.22 -4.57 -1.04
C ILE A 36 -2.90 -4.12 -2.47
N ARG A 37 -3.04 -4.98 -3.49
CA ARG A 37 -2.87 -4.59 -4.89
C ARG A 37 -3.85 -3.47 -5.27
N GLY A 38 -5.13 -3.64 -4.94
CA GLY A 38 -6.15 -2.61 -5.16
C GLY A 38 -5.79 -1.29 -4.46
N VAL A 39 -5.38 -1.36 -3.19
CA VAL A 39 -4.91 -0.19 -2.42
C VAL A 39 -3.69 0.47 -3.08
N PHE A 40 -2.73 -0.33 -3.55
CA PHE A 40 -1.54 0.19 -4.22
C PHE A 40 -1.89 0.82 -5.57
N ASP A 41 -2.82 0.24 -6.33
CA ASP A 41 -3.24 0.78 -7.62
C ASP A 41 -3.98 2.11 -7.49
N THR A 42 -4.62 2.39 -6.35
CA THR A 42 -5.28 3.69 -6.09
C THR A 42 -4.38 4.67 -5.35
N GLU A 43 -3.82 4.30 -4.20
CA GLU A 43 -3.13 5.19 -3.25
C GLU A 43 -1.60 5.09 -3.32
N GLY A 44 -1.09 4.10 -4.06
CA GLY A 44 0.33 3.80 -4.10
C GLY A 44 1.12 4.64 -5.10
N ASP A 45 2.42 4.75 -4.85
CA ASP A 45 3.37 5.33 -5.79
C ASP A 45 4.72 4.59 -5.73
N VAL A 46 5.50 4.71 -6.81
CA VAL A 46 6.81 4.07 -6.94
C VAL A 46 7.86 5.13 -7.27
N SER A 47 9.01 5.02 -6.63
CA SER A 47 10.21 5.81 -6.94
C SER A 47 11.20 4.93 -7.71
N PRO A 48 11.82 5.41 -8.82
CA PRO A 48 12.43 6.74 -8.87
C PRO A 48 12.02 7.65 -10.04
N ARG A 49 11.72 8.92 -9.72
CA ARG A 49 11.88 10.04 -10.67
C ARG A 49 12.87 11.12 -10.21
N SER A 50 13.17 11.22 -8.91
CA SER A 50 14.15 12.18 -8.36
C SER A 50 14.93 11.68 -7.13
N SER A 51 14.64 10.47 -6.63
CA SER A 51 15.29 9.88 -5.45
C SER A 51 16.38 8.90 -5.88
N LYS A 52 17.51 8.90 -5.15
CA LYS A 52 18.60 7.91 -5.29
C LYS A 52 18.20 6.53 -4.76
N THR A 53 17.06 6.40 -4.10
CA THR A 53 16.65 5.16 -3.41
C THR A 53 15.29 4.70 -3.92
N ALA A 54 15.21 3.43 -4.32
CA ALA A 54 13.97 2.79 -4.73
C ALA A 54 13.05 2.59 -3.52
N TYR A 55 11.76 2.86 -3.70
CA TYR A 55 10.75 2.56 -2.70
C TYR A 55 9.36 2.38 -3.34
N VAL A 56 8.47 1.74 -2.59
CA VAL A 56 7.01 1.74 -2.81
C VAL A 56 6.34 2.50 -1.66
N GLY A 57 5.54 3.51 -1.99
CA GLY A 57 4.83 4.34 -1.03
C GLY A 57 3.33 4.11 -1.07
N ILE A 58 2.65 4.26 0.07
CA ILE A 58 1.19 4.33 0.17
C ILE A 58 0.87 5.52 1.06
N SER A 59 0.05 6.46 0.57
CA SER A 59 -0.31 7.69 1.29
C SER A 59 -1.82 7.76 1.50
N GLN A 60 -2.27 8.10 2.71
CA GLN A 60 -3.68 8.26 3.02
C GLN A 60 -3.88 9.09 4.30
N LYS A 61 -5.06 9.69 4.51
CA LYS A 61 -5.41 10.45 5.71
C LYS A 61 -5.86 9.55 6.86
N ASN A 62 -6.48 8.42 6.56
CA ASN A 62 -6.93 7.47 7.57
C ASN A 62 -5.75 6.66 8.14
N ARG A 63 -5.34 6.96 9.39
CA ARG A 63 -4.28 6.23 10.10
C ARG A 63 -4.63 4.77 10.32
N THR A 64 -5.85 4.48 10.74
CA THR A 64 -6.31 3.11 11.03
C THR A 64 -6.21 2.24 9.79
N PHE A 65 -6.62 2.77 8.64
CA PHE A 65 -6.47 2.12 7.34
C PHE A 65 -5.00 1.81 7.00
N LEU A 66 -4.09 2.77 7.19
CA LEU A 66 -2.67 2.56 6.91
C LEU A 66 -2.05 1.51 7.84
N GLU A 67 -2.37 1.52 9.13
CA GLU A 67 -1.84 0.54 10.08
C GLU A 67 -2.38 -0.89 9.81
N GLU A 68 -3.63 -1.03 9.36
CA GLU A 68 -4.16 -2.33 8.93
C GLU A 68 -3.48 -2.82 7.64
N THR A 69 -3.29 -1.92 6.67
CA THR A 69 -2.54 -2.24 5.44
C THR A 69 -1.11 -2.67 5.76
N ARG A 70 -0.46 -1.98 6.70
CA ARG A 70 0.87 -2.33 7.24
C ARG A 70 0.88 -3.71 7.90
N ARG A 71 -0.15 -4.04 8.68
CA ARG A 71 -0.30 -5.37 9.29
C ARG A 71 -0.44 -6.46 8.23
N PHE A 72 -1.23 -6.22 7.18
CA PHE A 72 -1.38 -7.16 6.07
C PHE A 72 -0.08 -7.38 5.30
N LEU A 73 0.69 -6.32 5.04
CA LEU A 73 2.03 -6.42 4.45
C LEU A 73 2.94 -7.30 5.32
N SER A 74 2.90 -7.12 6.65
CA SER A 74 3.71 -7.90 7.59
C SER A 74 3.35 -9.39 7.57
N VAL A 75 2.07 -9.73 7.43
CA VAL A 75 1.61 -11.14 7.24
C VAL A 75 2.19 -11.76 5.97
N LEU A 76 2.55 -10.95 4.97
CA LEU A 76 3.14 -11.38 3.70
C LEU A 76 4.68 -11.35 3.70
N ASP A 77 5.32 -11.16 4.86
CA ASP A 77 6.78 -10.98 5.01
C ASP A 77 7.30 -9.72 4.26
N ILE A 78 6.48 -8.66 4.22
CA ILE A 78 6.82 -7.35 3.66
C ILE A 78 6.78 -6.33 4.79
N HIS A 79 7.92 -5.70 5.09
CA HIS A 79 8.08 -4.85 6.26
C HIS A 79 8.20 -3.37 5.86
N PRO A 80 7.08 -2.61 5.85
CA PRO A 80 7.15 -1.17 5.63
C PRO A 80 7.70 -0.44 6.86
N GLY A 81 8.32 0.71 6.61
CA GLY A 81 8.74 1.66 7.63
C GLY A 81 7.56 2.23 8.44
N LYS A 82 7.87 3.05 9.44
CA LYS A 82 6.85 3.68 10.29
C LYS A 82 6.01 4.69 9.50
N THR A 83 4.71 4.69 9.78
CA THR A 83 3.78 5.71 9.26
C THR A 83 4.12 7.09 9.83
N HIS A 84 4.30 8.08 8.96
CA HIS A 84 4.60 9.46 9.35
C HIS A 84 3.74 10.46 8.56
N VAL A 85 3.58 11.67 9.09
CA VAL A 85 2.86 12.76 8.42
C VAL A 85 3.76 13.33 7.33
N ILE A 86 3.26 13.36 6.09
CA ILE A 86 3.97 13.97 4.94
C ILE A 86 3.41 15.35 4.59
N ASP A 87 2.18 15.63 4.96
CA ASP A 87 1.58 16.96 4.83
C ASP A 87 0.69 17.26 6.04
N LYS A 88 1.14 18.19 6.88
CA LYS A 88 0.41 18.61 8.09
C LYS A 88 -0.89 19.35 7.78
N LYS A 89 -0.97 20.06 6.65
CA LYS A 89 -2.16 20.87 6.30
C LYS A 89 -3.31 19.96 5.87
N SER A 90 -3.03 18.96 5.05
CA SER A 90 -4.05 17.99 4.61
C SER A 90 -4.27 16.83 5.58
N GLY A 91 -3.36 16.64 6.55
CA GLY A 91 -3.36 15.49 7.45
C GLY A 91 -2.90 14.19 6.78
N THR A 92 -2.21 14.28 5.64
CA THR A 92 -1.82 13.10 4.86
C THR A 92 -0.66 12.36 5.53
N LEU A 93 -0.85 11.07 5.74
CA LEU A 93 0.13 10.14 6.29
C LEU A 93 0.71 9.28 5.18
N ARG A 94 1.90 8.73 5.40
CA ARG A 94 2.57 7.83 4.47
C ARG A 94 3.30 6.72 5.20
N MET A 95 3.27 5.54 4.61
CA MET A 95 4.24 4.48 4.86
C MET A 95 4.99 4.14 3.57
N ALA A 96 6.23 3.68 3.71
CA ALA A 96 7.06 3.31 2.57
C ALA A 96 7.76 1.97 2.82
N ILE A 97 7.90 1.19 1.76
CA ILE A 97 8.70 -0.03 1.69
C ILE A 97 9.97 0.33 0.94
N SER A 98 11.12 0.28 1.61
CA SER A 98 12.43 0.64 1.03
C SER A 98 13.50 -0.44 1.17
N GLU A 99 13.27 -1.44 2.03
CA GLU A 99 14.18 -2.58 2.18
C GLU A 99 14.15 -3.46 0.93
N LYS A 100 15.32 -3.78 0.35
CA LYS A 100 15.45 -4.58 -0.89
C LYS A 100 14.67 -5.90 -0.84
N LYS A 101 14.76 -6.67 0.25
CA LYS A 101 14.01 -7.94 0.40
C LYS A 101 12.50 -7.71 0.36
N SER A 102 12.00 -6.75 1.13
CA SER A 102 10.58 -6.40 1.18
C SER A 102 10.07 -5.84 -0.16
N LEU A 103 10.87 -5.06 -0.88
CA LEU A 103 10.53 -4.56 -2.22
C LEU A 103 10.39 -5.69 -3.24
N LEU A 104 11.37 -6.59 -3.32
CA LEU A 104 11.30 -7.75 -4.21
C LEU A 104 10.12 -8.65 -3.87
N ARG A 105 9.81 -8.81 -2.57
CA ARG A 105 8.64 -9.56 -2.10
C ARG A 105 7.33 -8.89 -2.50
N PHE A 106 7.23 -7.56 -2.36
CA PHE A 106 6.08 -6.77 -2.80
C PHE A 106 5.84 -6.93 -4.31
N ILE A 107 6.88 -6.76 -5.12
CA ILE A 107 6.79 -6.91 -6.59
C ILE A 107 6.35 -8.32 -6.98
N LYS A 108 6.82 -9.35 -6.26
CA LYS A 108 6.49 -10.75 -6.54
C LYS A 108 5.06 -11.15 -6.15
N ILE A 109 4.56 -10.68 -4.99
CA ILE A 109 3.27 -11.11 -4.44
C ILE A 109 2.15 -10.15 -4.80
N ILE A 110 2.40 -8.86 -4.57
CA ILE A 110 1.39 -7.82 -4.73
C ILE A 110 1.33 -7.41 -6.20
N ASP A 111 2.44 -6.99 -6.79
CA ASP A 111 2.48 -6.41 -8.14
C ASP A 111 1.43 -5.27 -8.30
N SER A 112 0.97 -5.00 -9.52
CA SER A 112 0.02 -3.94 -9.85
C SER A 112 -0.79 -4.34 -11.07
N GLU A 113 -2.08 -3.99 -11.11
CA GLU A 113 -2.91 -4.09 -12.31
C GLU A 113 -2.90 -2.77 -13.11
N HIS A 114 -2.52 -1.65 -12.49
CA HIS A 114 -2.38 -0.37 -13.19
C HIS A 114 -1.14 -0.35 -14.12
N PRO A 115 -1.29 -0.14 -15.45
CA PRO A 115 -0.21 -0.31 -16.42
C PRO A 115 1.05 0.53 -16.14
N VAL A 116 0.87 1.76 -15.65
CA VAL A 116 1.99 2.67 -15.31
C VAL A 116 2.75 2.17 -14.09
N LYS A 117 2.05 1.83 -13.00
CA LYS A 117 2.67 1.38 -11.75
C LYS A 117 3.35 0.02 -11.93
N ARG A 118 2.73 -0.90 -12.69
CA ARG A 118 3.39 -2.15 -13.11
C ARG A 118 4.72 -1.88 -13.81
N ARG A 119 4.76 -0.94 -14.76
CA ARG A 119 6.00 -0.55 -15.46
C ARG A 119 7.05 0.02 -14.49
N GLU A 120 6.63 0.83 -13.53
CA GLU A 120 7.53 1.39 -12.52
C GLU A 120 8.09 0.33 -11.56
N LEU A 121 7.25 -0.62 -11.12
CA LEU A 121 7.69 -1.77 -10.31
C LEU A 121 8.73 -2.62 -11.06
N GLN A 122 8.56 -2.85 -12.36
CA GLN A 122 9.56 -3.58 -13.15
C GLN A 122 10.88 -2.82 -13.24
N ARG A 123 10.86 -1.49 -13.38
CA ARG A 123 12.09 -0.67 -13.34
C ARG A 123 12.80 -0.79 -11.99
N VAL A 124 12.05 -0.69 -10.89
CA VAL A 124 12.60 -0.89 -9.54
C VAL A 124 13.22 -2.27 -9.40
N ARG A 125 12.53 -3.32 -9.88
CA ARG A 125 13.05 -4.68 -9.86
C ARG A 125 14.42 -4.79 -10.54
N SER A 126 14.55 -4.26 -11.76
CA SER A 126 15.81 -4.29 -12.50
C SER A 126 16.94 -3.55 -11.78
N LEU A 127 16.65 -2.41 -11.15
CA LEU A 127 17.63 -1.67 -10.36
C LEU A 127 18.10 -2.48 -9.14
N LEU A 128 17.18 -3.09 -8.40
CA LEU A 128 17.51 -3.88 -7.22
C LEU A 128 18.32 -5.14 -7.56
N GLU A 129 18.06 -5.76 -8.72
CA GLU A 129 18.79 -6.94 -9.19
C GLU A 129 20.22 -6.60 -9.63
N GLN A 130 20.47 -5.41 -10.18
CA GLN A 130 21.80 -4.95 -10.62
C GLN A 130 22.76 -4.57 -9.48
N GLU A 131 22.27 -4.31 -8.28
CA GLU A 131 23.08 -4.03 -7.08
C GLU A 131 23.62 -5.32 -6.41
N THR A 132 23.72 -6.43 -7.13
CA THR A 132 24.15 -7.75 -6.63
C THR A 132 25.38 -8.21 -7.39
#